data_AF-A0A660LAL2-F1
#
_entry.id   AF-A0A660LAL2-F1
#
_cell.length_a   1.000
_cell.length_b   1.000
_cell.length_c   1.000
_cell.angle_alpha   90.00
_cell.angle_beta   90.00
_cell.angle_gamma   90.00
#
_symmetry.space_group_name_H-M   'P 1'
#
loop_
_entity.id
_entity.type
_entity.pdbx_description
1 polymer ?
#
loop_
_entity_poly.entity_id
_entity_poly.type
_entity_poly.pdbx_seq_one_letter_code
_entity_poly.pdbx_strand_id
1 'polypeptide(L)'
;MSGSFCRHNRPTDKCSICSRELDEKLRNQAPIRYVTVKKPGTTATPKSRASASGTRASSSRSSGGAGRVVTRKERRAADDGYRNPLLPGMKATADAERLAGALTLATERLQPPGPHPVIADIANLDDATWLAFLIALAPELETVLTEAEPRWSTRDVSALPEAKQKTANAYLAWVERAGTQQAAFTGESFWTPERRFDRVFERLALPGFGRGARYELLVTLGAAGRYEVEAQSPQFVEDDTTTLAAKRLFVSGDRMLLERRARDFMDAAELPIAALDHGLKVWATPGEHVDLTADPAPGVAAALSLR
;
A
#
# COMPACT_ATOMS: atom_id res chain seq x y z
N MET A 1 -11.11 12.12 39.60
CA MET A 1 -11.92 11.38 38.61
C MET A 1 -10.98 10.87 37.53
N SER A 2 -10.57 9.61 37.61
CA SER A 2 -9.64 9.01 36.65
C SER A 2 -10.39 8.73 35.35
N GLY A 3 -10.21 9.59 34.34
CA GLY A 3 -10.77 9.37 33.02
C GLY A 3 -10.15 8.12 32.39
N SER A 4 -10.97 7.16 31.97
CA SER A 4 -10.50 6.01 31.23
C SER A 4 -10.02 6.46 29.84
N PHE A 5 -8.81 6.06 29.48
CA PHE A 5 -8.29 6.23 28.13
C PHE A 5 -8.83 5.10 27.25
N CYS A 6 -9.27 5.42 26.03
CA CYS A 6 -9.74 4.43 25.08
C CYS A 6 -8.57 3.76 24.33
N ARG A 7 -8.86 2.73 23.52
CA ARG A 7 -7.89 2.04 22.66
C ARG A 7 -7.20 2.96 21.63
N HIS A 8 -7.70 4.17 21.42
CA HIS A 8 -7.10 5.21 20.56
C HIS A 8 -6.16 6.16 21.33
N ASN A 9 -5.79 5.81 22.56
CA ASN A 9 -4.88 6.57 23.44
C ASN A 9 -5.32 8.04 23.66
N ARG A 10 -6.63 8.25 23.77
CA ARG A 10 -7.24 9.54 24.14
C ARG A 10 -8.24 9.33 25.28
N PRO A 11 -8.52 10.36 26.11
CA PRO A 11 -9.64 10.33 27.03
C PRO A 11 -10.92 9.96 26.29
N THR A 12 -11.71 9.02 26.82
CA THR A 12 -12.86 8.43 26.12
C THR A 12 -13.89 9.49 25.68
N ASP A 13 -14.05 10.55 26.47
CA ASP A 13 -14.89 11.72 26.22
C ASP A 13 -14.37 12.65 25.11
N LYS A 14 -13.08 12.58 24.76
CA LYS A 14 -12.43 13.45 23.75
C LYS A 14 -12.04 12.73 22.46
N CYS A 15 -12.29 11.42 22.37
CA CYS A 15 -12.02 10.65 21.16
C CYS A 15 -13.19 10.80 20.18
N SER A 16 -12.97 11.39 18.99
CA SER A 16 -14.02 11.56 17.96
C SER A 16 -14.61 10.25 17.44
N ILE A 17 -13.89 9.13 17.60
CA ILE A 17 -14.36 7.80 17.22
C ILE A 17 -15.23 7.21 18.34
N CYS A 18 -14.71 7.13 19.57
CA CYS A 18 -15.43 6.53 20.69
C CYS A 18 -16.65 7.37 21.12
N SER A 19 -16.59 8.71 21.03
CA SER A 19 -17.74 9.58 21.32
C SER A 19 -18.89 9.32 20.35
N ARG A 20 -18.58 9.15 19.05
CA ARG A 20 -19.60 8.87 18.04
C ARG A 20 -20.24 7.49 18.22
N GLU A 21 -19.44 6.47 18.57
CA GLU A 21 -19.96 5.13 18.90
C GLU A 21 -20.83 5.14 20.18
N LEU A 22 -20.44 5.93 21.18
CA LEU A 22 -21.21 6.11 22.41
C LEU A 22 -22.55 6.80 22.12
N ASP A 23 -22.54 7.87 21.31
CA ASP A 23 -23.75 8.58 20.89
C ASP A 23 -24.70 7.68 20.11
N GLU A 24 -24.17 6.83 19.23
CA GLU A 24 -24.96 5.87 18.46
C GLU A 24 -25.57 4.78 19.36
N LYS A 25 -24.82 4.28 20.35
CA LYS A 25 -25.36 3.37 21.39
C LYS A 25 -26.44 4.03 22.24
N LEU A 26 -26.24 5.28 22.66
CA LEU A 26 -27.23 6.03 23.45
C LEU A 26 -28.49 6.32 22.63
N ARG A 27 -28.37 6.61 21.34
CA ARG A 27 -29.52 6.76 20.43
C ARG A 27 -30.29 5.45 20.26
N ASN A 28 -29.59 4.32 20.16
CA ASN A 28 -30.23 3.01 20.03
C ASN A 28 -30.86 2.52 21.35
N GLN A 29 -30.38 3.01 22.50
CA GLN A 29 -30.95 2.72 23.82
C GLN A 29 -32.05 3.72 24.24
N ALA A 30 -32.22 4.82 23.51
CA ALA A 30 -33.27 5.76 23.80
C ALA A 30 -34.64 5.10 23.52
N PRO A 31 -35.59 5.11 24.48
CA PRO A 31 -36.91 4.53 24.29
C PRO A 31 -37.61 5.23 23.12
N ILE A 32 -38.26 4.43 22.27
CA ILE A 32 -39.03 4.89 21.11
C ILE A 32 -40.06 5.89 21.60
N ARG A 33 -39.83 7.18 21.34
CA ARG A 33 -40.85 8.21 21.55
C ARG A 33 -41.92 7.99 20.50
N TYR A 34 -43.06 7.45 20.92
CA TYR A 34 -44.27 7.38 20.12
C TYR A 34 -44.58 8.78 19.59
N VAL A 35 -44.42 8.96 18.28
CA VAL A 35 -44.72 10.21 17.60
C VAL A 35 -46.23 10.39 17.66
N THR A 36 -46.71 11.29 18.51
CA THR A 36 -48.09 11.75 18.49
C THR A 36 -48.39 12.36 17.13
N VAL A 37 -49.30 11.69 16.40
CA VAL A 37 -49.83 12.11 15.11
C VAL A 37 -50.41 13.53 15.21
N LYS A 38 -49.80 14.49 14.51
CA LYS A 38 -50.35 15.83 14.34
C LYS A 38 -51.45 15.80 13.27
N LYS A 39 -52.63 16.29 13.63
CA LYS A 39 -53.82 16.47 12.78
C LYS A 39 -53.52 17.31 11.51
N PRO A 40 -54.20 17.04 10.39
CA PRO A 40 -54.02 17.79 9.14
C PRO A 40 -54.88 19.06 9.13
N GLY A 41 -54.32 20.15 8.61
CA GLY A 41 -55.10 21.35 8.30
C GLY A 41 -54.22 22.59 8.16
N THR A 42 -53.79 22.89 6.94
CA THR A 42 -54.21 24.10 6.19
C THR A 42 -53.39 24.22 4.91
N THR A 43 -54.13 24.53 3.85
CA THR A 43 -53.75 24.74 2.45
C THR A 43 -52.74 25.87 2.27
N ALA A 44 -51.66 25.61 1.52
CA ALA A 44 -50.85 26.65 0.88
C ALA A 44 -50.61 26.30 -0.59
N THR A 45 -50.83 27.31 -1.42
CA THR A 45 -50.97 27.35 -2.87
C THR A 45 -49.70 26.98 -3.66
N PRO A 46 -49.83 26.38 -4.87
CA PRO A 46 -48.69 26.10 -5.74
C PRO A 46 -48.34 27.32 -6.60
N LYS A 47 -47.07 27.75 -6.57
CA LYS A 47 -46.52 28.72 -7.52
C LYS A 47 -45.80 27.97 -8.64
N SER A 48 -46.36 28.06 -9.83
CA SER A 48 -45.78 27.61 -11.10
C SER A 48 -44.69 28.58 -11.59
N ARG A 49 -43.64 28.03 -12.21
CA ARG A 49 -42.83 28.62 -13.29
C ARG A 49 -41.84 27.54 -13.77
N ALA A 50 -42.16 26.85 -14.86
CA ALA A 50 -41.87 27.23 -16.26
C ALA A 50 -40.38 27.06 -16.61
N SER A 51 -40.12 25.98 -17.34
CA SER A 51 -38.89 25.68 -18.07
C SER A 51 -38.74 26.63 -19.26
N ALA A 52 -37.55 27.17 -19.48
CA ALA A 52 -37.15 27.69 -20.79
C ALA A 52 -35.64 27.52 -20.99
N SER A 53 -35.32 26.95 -22.15
CA SER A 53 -34.00 26.74 -22.72
C SER A 53 -33.27 28.07 -22.97
N GLY A 54 -31.96 28.05 -22.78
CA GLY A 54 -31.07 29.17 -23.10
C GLY A 54 -29.72 28.65 -23.57
N THR A 55 -29.61 28.38 -24.86
CA THR A 55 -28.36 28.08 -25.56
C THR A 55 -27.53 29.37 -25.65
N ARG A 56 -26.40 29.47 -24.96
CA ARG A 56 -25.31 30.37 -25.35
C ARG A 56 -23.95 29.73 -25.08
N ALA A 57 -23.24 29.49 -26.17
CA ALA A 57 -21.80 29.30 -26.19
C ALA A 57 -21.10 30.62 -25.83
N SER A 58 -20.08 30.55 -24.98
CA SER A 58 -18.97 31.51 -24.99
C SER A 58 -17.70 30.82 -24.52
N SER A 59 -16.73 30.83 -25.43
CA SER A 59 -15.33 30.47 -25.25
C SER A 59 -14.64 31.23 -24.12
N SER A 60 -13.70 30.52 -23.50
CA SER A 60 -12.41 30.95 -22.92
C SER A 60 -12.37 32.17 -21.98
N ARG A 61 -11.94 31.91 -20.73
CA ARG A 61 -10.69 32.46 -20.22
C ARG A 61 -10.27 31.81 -18.90
N SER A 62 -9.00 31.43 -18.88
CA SER A 62 -8.18 31.05 -17.74
C SER A 62 -8.36 31.98 -16.54
N SER A 63 -8.61 31.41 -15.37
CA SER A 63 -8.24 31.99 -14.08
C SER A 63 -7.41 30.96 -13.34
N GLY A 64 -6.12 31.25 -13.20
CA GLY A 64 -5.20 30.51 -12.36
C GLY A 64 -5.47 30.78 -10.88
N GLY A 65 -5.03 29.85 -10.04
CA GLY A 65 -4.86 30.11 -8.59
C GLY A 65 -5.94 29.54 -7.69
N ALA A 66 -5.98 28.21 -7.56
CA ALA A 66 -6.23 27.47 -6.31
C ALA A 66 -6.27 25.98 -6.67
N GLY A 67 -5.42 25.16 -6.06
CA GLY A 67 -5.33 23.73 -6.32
C GLY A 67 -6.71 23.07 -6.20
N ARG A 68 -7.31 22.76 -7.35
CA ARG A 68 -8.59 22.06 -7.40
C ARG A 68 -8.37 20.68 -6.82
N VAL A 69 -8.95 20.42 -5.65
CA VAL A 69 -8.95 19.08 -5.05
C VAL A 69 -9.64 18.14 -6.03
N VAL A 70 -8.86 17.32 -6.74
CA VAL A 70 -9.39 16.27 -7.63
C VAL A 70 -9.66 15.05 -6.77
N THR A 71 -10.92 14.81 -6.44
CA THR A 71 -11.34 13.57 -5.77
C THR A 71 -11.47 12.47 -6.82
N ARG A 72 -10.54 11.51 -6.84
CA ARG A 72 -10.70 10.28 -7.62
C ARG A 72 -11.67 9.34 -6.90
N LYS A 73 -12.81 9.03 -7.51
CA LYS A 73 -13.73 8.01 -7.00
C LYS A 73 -13.15 6.64 -7.36
N GLU A 74 -12.56 5.95 -6.39
CA GLU A 74 -12.14 4.57 -6.57
C GLU A 74 -13.35 3.63 -6.49
N ARG A 75 -13.32 2.58 -7.33
CA ARG A 75 -14.37 1.57 -7.41
C ARG A 75 -14.14 0.57 -6.28
N ARG A 76 -14.94 0.63 -5.23
CA ARG A 76 -14.99 -0.34 -4.12
C ARG A 76 -16.28 -1.12 -4.14
N ALA A 77 -16.29 -2.27 -3.48
CA ALA A 77 -17.52 -2.97 -3.17
C ALA A 77 -18.44 -2.09 -2.30
N ALA A 78 -19.75 -2.35 -2.40
CA ALA A 78 -20.72 -1.66 -1.54
C ALA A 78 -20.52 -2.10 -0.08
N ASP A 79 -20.76 -1.18 0.86
CA ASP A 79 -20.76 -1.51 2.30
C ASP A 79 -21.87 -2.52 2.57
N ASP A 80 -21.49 -3.72 3.00
CA ASP A 80 -22.39 -4.83 3.33
C ASP A 80 -22.48 -5.06 4.85
N GLY A 81 -21.94 -4.13 5.64
CA GLY A 81 -21.87 -4.22 7.09
C GLY A 81 -20.64 -4.95 7.62
N TYR A 82 -19.74 -5.46 6.76
CA TYR A 82 -18.49 -6.09 7.19
C TYR A 82 -17.63 -5.12 8.01
N ARG A 83 -17.10 -5.55 9.15
CA ARG A 83 -16.20 -4.75 10.00
C ARG A 83 -15.09 -5.64 10.55
N ASN A 84 -13.87 -5.11 10.56
CA ASN A 84 -12.71 -5.79 11.11
C ASN A 84 -11.94 -4.86 12.06
N PRO A 85 -11.62 -5.28 13.30
CA PRO A 85 -10.96 -4.43 14.30
C PRO A 85 -9.49 -4.12 13.97
N LEU A 86 -8.81 -4.94 13.17
CA LEU A 86 -7.45 -4.71 12.69
C LEU A 86 -7.44 -3.77 11.48
N LEU A 87 -8.49 -3.83 10.65
CA LEU A 87 -8.67 -3.03 9.44
C LEU A 87 -9.94 -2.16 9.51
N PRO A 88 -9.96 -1.09 10.32
CA PRO A 88 -11.16 -0.27 10.56
C PRO A 88 -11.69 0.44 9.31
N GLY A 89 -10.89 0.53 8.25
CA GLY A 89 -11.27 1.10 6.96
C GLY A 89 -11.91 0.11 5.99
N MET A 90 -11.92 -1.18 6.34
CA MET A 90 -12.57 -2.23 5.56
C MET A 90 -14.07 -2.27 5.89
N LYS A 91 -14.91 -2.21 4.85
CA LYS A 91 -16.38 -2.08 5.00
C LYS A 91 -17.20 -3.07 4.19
N ALA A 92 -16.54 -3.87 3.36
CA ALA A 92 -17.20 -4.80 2.45
C ALA A 92 -16.49 -6.15 2.51
N THR A 93 -17.25 -7.23 2.53
CA THR A 93 -16.71 -8.60 2.53
C THR A 93 -15.90 -8.85 1.25
N ALA A 94 -16.39 -8.40 0.10
CA ALA A 94 -15.68 -8.55 -1.18
C ALA A 94 -14.32 -7.81 -1.22
N ASP A 95 -14.19 -6.65 -0.55
CA ASP A 95 -12.89 -5.96 -0.44
C ASP A 95 -11.94 -6.74 0.50
N ALA A 96 -12.48 -7.44 1.51
CA ALA A 96 -11.72 -8.29 2.43
C ALA A 96 -11.26 -9.58 1.77
N GLU A 97 -12.12 -10.28 1.04
CA GLU A 97 -11.77 -11.46 0.23
C GLU A 97 -10.68 -11.11 -0.80
N ARG A 98 -10.82 -9.95 -1.47
CA ARG A 98 -9.78 -9.46 -2.37
C ARG A 98 -8.45 -9.23 -1.65
N LEU A 99 -8.46 -8.63 -0.47
CA LEU A 99 -7.24 -8.43 0.30
C LEU A 99 -6.62 -9.76 0.71
N ALA A 100 -7.46 -10.74 1.08
CA ALA A 100 -7.03 -12.07 1.47
C ALA A 100 -6.29 -12.78 0.33
N GLY A 101 -6.88 -12.79 -0.87
CA GLY A 101 -6.25 -13.36 -2.06
C GLY A 101 -4.97 -12.60 -2.45
N ALA A 102 -4.96 -11.27 -2.37
CA ALA A 102 -3.78 -10.47 -2.69
C ALA A 102 -2.60 -10.74 -1.73
N LEU A 103 -2.87 -10.91 -0.43
CA LEU A 103 -1.84 -11.25 0.57
C LEU A 103 -1.36 -12.69 0.44
N THR A 104 -2.24 -13.62 0.07
CA THR A 104 -1.87 -15.01 -0.19
C THR A 104 -0.93 -15.09 -1.38
N LEU A 105 -1.31 -14.48 -2.52
CA LEU A 105 -0.45 -14.35 -3.71
C LEU A 105 0.89 -13.68 -3.37
N ALA A 106 0.86 -12.58 -2.62
CA ALA A 106 2.07 -11.88 -2.21
C ALA A 106 2.99 -12.75 -1.35
N THR A 107 2.44 -13.59 -0.47
CA THR A 107 3.23 -14.49 0.37
C THR A 107 3.86 -15.61 -0.44
N GLU A 108 3.11 -16.21 -1.37
CA GLU A 108 3.62 -17.22 -2.30
C GLU A 108 4.74 -16.66 -3.17
N ARG A 109 4.58 -15.43 -3.68
CA ARG A 109 5.60 -14.68 -4.44
C ARG A 109 6.92 -14.52 -3.69
N LEU A 110 6.91 -14.54 -2.35
CA LEU A 110 8.11 -14.42 -1.51
C LEU A 110 8.80 -15.74 -1.19
N GLN A 111 8.14 -16.87 -1.41
CA GLN A 111 8.78 -18.17 -1.19
C GLN A 111 9.96 -18.32 -2.15
N PRO A 112 11.12 -18.84 -1.70
CA PRO A 112 12.25 -19.10 -2.60
C PRO A 112 11.81 -19.88 -3.84
N PRO A 113 12.25 -19.49 -5.05
CA PRO A 113 13.33 -18.53 -5.36
C PRO A 113 12.91 -17.04 -5.36
N GLY A 114 11.70 -16.73 -4.91
CA GLY A 114 11.15 -15.38 -4.90
C GLY A 114 10.48 -15.00 -6.23
N PRO A 115 10.19 -13.71 -6.43
CA PRO A 115 9.34 -13.25 -7.54
C PRO A 115 9.95 -13.42 -8.93
N HIS A 116 11.28 -13.52 -9.01
CA HIS A 116 12.03 -13.54 -10.26
C HIS A 116 13.04 -14.69 -10.19
N PRO A 117 12.62 -15.93 -10.52
CA PRO A 117 13.46 -17.13 -10.36
C PRO A 117 14.83 -17.04 -11.01
N VAL A 118 14.93 -16.38 -12.16
CA VAL A 118 16.20 -16.15 -12.87
C VAL A 118 17.27 -15.50 -12.00
N ILE A 119 16.88 -14.64 -11.05
CA ILE A 119 17.82 -13.98 -10.13
C ILE A 119 18.45 -15.00 -9.19
N ALA A 120 17.72 -16.04 -8.78
CA ALA A 120 18.22 -17.13 -7.92
C ALA A 120 19.09 -18.16 -8.68
N ASP A 121 19.02 -18.17 -10.02
CA ASP A 121 19.82 -19.08 -10.85
C ASP A 121 21.17 -18.48 -11.29
N ILE A 122 21.31 -17.15 -11.31
CA ILE A 122 22.56 -16.49 -11.72
C ILE A 122 23.70 -16.70 -10.70
N ALA A 123 24.70 -17.50 -11.04
CA ALA A 123 25.81 -17.83 -10.14
C ALA A 123 26.64 -16.63 -9.67
N ASN A 124 26.83 -15.62 -10.51
CA ASN A 124 27.58 -14.42 -10.16
C ASN A 124 26.67 -13.44 -9.38
N LEU A 125 27.03 -13.16 -8.12
CA LEU A 125 26.24 -12.30 -7.23
C LEU A 125 26.06 -10.87 -7.78
N ASP A 126 27.08 -10.30 -8.41
CA ASP A 126 27.01 -8.96 -8.99
C ASP A 126 26.04 -8.94 -10.20
N ASP A 127 26.11 -9.93 -11.09
CA ASP A 127 25.16 -10.04 -12.22
C ASP A 127 23.71 -10.21 -11.72
N ALA A 128 23.50 -11.06 -10.72
CA ALA A 128 22.17 -11.26 -10.11
C ALA A 128 21.63 -9.97 -9.48
N THR A 129 22.48 -9.24 -8.76
CA THR A 129 22.13 -7.96 -8.12
C THR A 129 21.81 -6.89 -9.15
N TRP A 130 22.57 -6.87 -10.25
CA TRP A 130 22.37 -5.92 -11.33
C TRP A 130 21.04 -6.15 -12.05
N LEU A 131 20.73 -7.40 -12.42
CA LEU A 131 19.45 -7.74 -13.02
C LEU A 131 18.28 -7.41 -12.08
N ALA A 132 18.40 -7.73 -10.78
CA ALA A 132 17.40 -7.40 -9.78
C ALA A 132 17.12 -5.89 -9.73
N PHE A 133 18.18 -5.08 -9.72
CA PHE A 133 18.07 -3.62 -9.72
C PHE A 133 17.37 -3.11 -10.99
N LEU A 134 17.75 -3.63 -12.16
CA LEU A 134 17.15 -3.23 -13.44
C LEU A 134 15.66 -3.57 -13.51
N ILE A 135 15.26 -4.76 -13.05
CA ILE A 135 13.85 -5.16 -12.97
C ILE A 135 13.07 -4.27 -12.00
N ALA A 136 13.63 -3.99 -10.82
CA ALA A 136 12.98 -3.09 -9.85
C ALA A 136 12.83 -1.65 -10.37
N LEU A 137 13.80 -1.17 -11.15
CA LEU A 137 13.78 0.15 -11.78
C LEU A 137 12.82 0.20 -12.99
N ALA A 138 12.76 -0.87 -13.77
CA ALA A 138 11.98 -0.98 -15.00
C ALA A 138 11.19 -2.29 -15.08
N PRO A 139 10.18 -2.48 -14.22
CA PRO A 139 9.40 -3.71 -14.20
C PRO A 139 8.67 -3.95 -15.53
N GLU A 140 8.33 -2.88 -16.26
CA GLU A 140 7.72 -3.00 -17.58
C GLU A 140 8.65 -3.55 -18.67
N LEU A 141 9.96 -3.66 -18.39
CA LEU A 141 10.98 -4.20 -19.29
C LEU A 141 11.50 -5.56 -18.82
N GLU A 142 10.89 -6.19 -17.82
CA GLU A 142 11.40 -7.42 -17.20
C GLU A 142 11.74 -8.51 -18.22
N THR A 143 10.85 -8.79 -19.18
CA THR A 143 11.08 -9.79 -20.23
C THR A 143 12.31 -9.46 -21.06
N VAL A 144 12.42 -8.21 -21.53
CA VAL A 144 13.54 -7.74 -22.36
C VAL A 144 14.86 -7.79 -21.57
N LEU A 145 14.84 -7.39 -20.30
CA LEU A 145 16.00 -7.40 -19.43
C LEU A 145 16.47 -8.83 -19.12
N THR A 146 15.52 -9.75 -18.91
CA THR A 146 15.84 -11.16 -18.65
C THR A 146 16.46 -11.82 -19.88
N GLU A 147 15.90 -11.59 -21.07
CA GLU A 147 16.43 -12.11 -22.33
C GLU A 147 17.81 -11.53 -22.70
N ALA A 148 18.05 -10.25 -22.36
CA ALA A 148 19.32 -9.59 -22.65
C ALA A 148 20.48 -10.07 -21.74
N GLU A 149 20.18 -10.73 -20.62
CA GLU A 149 21.15 -11.17 -19.60
C GLU A 149 22.23 -10.12 -19.26
N PRO A 150 21.83 -8.92 -18.79
CA PRO A 150 22.75 -7.83 -18.57
C PRO A 150 23.83 -8.22 -17.54
N ARG A 151 25.08 -7.93 -17.89
CA ARG A 151 26.25 -8.25 -17.06
C ARG A 151 26.70 -7.03 -16.27
N TRP A 152 27.06 -7.23 -15.01
CA TRP A 152 27.62 -6.17 -14.18
C TRP A 152 28.94 -5.62 -14.75
N SER A 153 29.72 -6.45 -15.45
CA SER A 153 30.99 -6.04 -16.06
C SER A 153 30.82 -4.99 -17.16
N THR A 154 29.71 -4.99 -17.89
CA THR A 154 29.47 -4.02 -18.97
C THR A 154 28.81 -2.75 -18.46
N ARG A 155 28.01 -2.84 -17.38
CA ARG A 155 27.24 -1.72 -16.80
C ARG A 155 26.39 -0.99 -17.84
N ASP A 156 25.94 -1.72 -18.86
CA ASP A 156 25.18 -1.13 -19.95
C ASP A 156 23.77 -0.74 -19.49
N VAL A 157 23.44 0.52 -19.66
CA VAL A 157 22.13 1.11 -19.33
C VAL A 157 21.40 1.61 -20.57
N SER A 158 21.97 1.43 -21.77
CA SER A 158 21.47 1.99 -23.03
C SER A 158 20.08 1.47 -23.41
N ALA A 159 19.73 0.26 -22.96
CA ALA A 159 18.39 -0.33 -23.13
C ALA A 159 17.30 0.35 -22.29
N LEU A 160 17.66 1.14 -21.28
CA LEU A 160 16.70 1.84 -20.43
C LEU A 160 16.24 3.17 -21.07
N PRO A 161 15.00 3.62 -20.82
CA PRO A 161 14.58 4.99 -21.13
C PRO A 161 15.47 6.03 -20.44
N GLU A 162 15.68 7.21 -21.07
CA GLU A 162 16.59 8.26 -20.56
C GLU A 162 16.32 8.63 -19.08
N ALA A 163 15.04 8.72 -18.69
CA ALA A 163 14.65 9.02 -17.32
C ALA A 163 15.18 7.98 -16.31
N LYS A 164 15.27 6.71 -16.70
CA LYS A 164 15.75 5.60 -15.87
C LYS A 164 17.26 5.42 -15.95
N GLN A 165 17.90 5.80 -17.06
CA GLN A 165 19.36 5.83 -17.17
C GLN A 165 20.00 6.72 -16.10
N LYS A 166 19.39 7.87 -15.78
CA LYS A 166 19.87 8.77 -14.71
C LYS A 166 19.88 8.07 -13.35
N THR A 167 18.82 7.32 -13.04
CA THR A 167 18.72 6.51 -11.81
C THR A 167 19.76 5.39 -11.79
N ALA A 168 19.92 4.68 -12.91
CA ALA A 168 20.91 3.61 -13.05
C ALA A 168 22.34 4.13 -12.86
N ASN A 169 22.69 5.27 -13.46
CA ASN A 169 23.98 5.92 -13.26
C ASN A 169 24.20 6.35 -11.80
N ALA A 170 23.15 6.83 -11.12
CA ALA A 170 23.22 7.15 -9.69
C ALA A 170 23.47 5.90 -8.83
N TYR A 171 22.88 4.75 -9.21
CA TYR A 171 23.14 3.46 -8.57
C TYR A 171 24.59 3.01 -8.79
N LEU A 172 25.10 3.08 -10.02
CA LEU A 172 26.49 2.74 -10.32
C LEU A 172 27.47 3.57 -9.48
N ALA A 173 27.25 4.89 -9.40
CA ALA A 173 28.07 5.78 -8.56
C ALA A 173 27.94 5.47 -7.05
N TRP A 174 26.77 5.00 -6.60
CA TRP A 174 26.59 4.54 -5.22
C TRP A 174 27.37 3.27 -4.91
N VAL A 175 27.32 2.27 -5.82
CA VAL A 175 28.10 1.04 -5.69
C VAL A 175 29.60 1.32 -5.75
N GLU A 176 30.04 2.19 -6.64
CA GLU A 176 31.47 2.55 -6.78
C GLU A 176 32.06 3.10 -5.48
N ARG A 177 31.29 3.88 -4.71
CA ARG A 177 31.73 4.36 -3.38
C ARG A 177 31.92 3.23 -2.36
N ALA A 178 31.22 2.11 -2.52
CA ALA A 178 31.37 0.92 -1.69
C ALA A 178 32.40 -0.09 -2.25
N GLY A 179 32.88 0.12 -3.47
CA GLY A 179 33.81 -0.77 -4.18
C GLY A 179 33.11 -1.89 -4.97
N THR A 180 32.14 -2.59 -4.37
CA THR A 180 31.39 -3.69 -5.02
C THR A 180 29.91 -3.65 -4.64
N GLN A 181 29.03 -4.30 -5.43
CA GLN A 181 27.61 -4.39 -5.04
C GLN A 181 27.49 -5.18 -3.74
N GLN A 182 28.22 -6.29 -3.63
CA GLN A 182 28.21 -7.08 -2.41
C GLN A 182 28.53 -6.24 -1.15
N ALA A 183 29.56 -5.40 -1.20
CA ALA A 183 29.92 -4.52 -0.09
C ALA A 183 28.82 -3.48 0.20
N ALA A 184 28.20 -2.93 -0.85
CA ALA A 184 27.15 -1.92 -0.73
C ALA A 184 25.90 -2.45 -0.01
N PHE A 185 25.50 -3.70 -0.29
CA PHE A 185 24.32 -4.36 0.31
C PHE A 185 24.62 -5.06 1.64
N THR A 186 25.81 -5.61 1.84
CA THR A 186 26.15 -6.34 3.08
C THR A 186 26.32 -5.38 4.26
N GLY A 187 26.99 -4.24 4.03
CA GLY A 187 27.25 -3.26 5.08
C GLY A 187 28.22 -3.75 6.15
N GLU A 188 27.93 -3.44 7.42
CA GLU A 188 28.79 -3.80 8.56
C GLU A 188 28.44 -5.20 9.08
N SER A 189 29.46 -5.94 9.55
CA SER A 189 29.31 -7.35 9.97
C SER A 189 28.38 -7.58 11.16
N PHE A 190 28.10 -6.55 11.97
CA PHE A 190 27.20 -6.65 13.12
C PHE A 190 25.73 -6.31 12.80
N TRP A 191 25.41 -5.99 11.55
CA TRP A 191 24.03 -5.75 11.16
C TRP A 191 23.23 -7.04 11.11
N THR A 192 22.09 -7.05 11.80
CA THR A 192 21.06 -8.08 11.61
C THR A 192 20.43 -7.94 10.21
N PRO A 193 19.75 -8.97 9.68
CA PRO A 193 19.08 -8.90 8.38
C PRO A 193 18.09 -7.71 8.27
N GLU A 194 17.38 -7.40 9.34
CA GLU A 194 16.40 -6.29 9.39
C GLU A 194 17.09 -4.93 9.39
N ARG A 195 18.16 -4.79 10.19
CA ARG A 195 18.96 -3.58 10.20
C ARG A 195 19.65 -3.37 8.86
N ARG A 196 20.09 -4.43 8.20
CA ARG A 196 20.68 -4.38 6.86
C ARG A 196 19.64 -3.90 5.85
N PHE A 197 18.44 -4.46 5.86
CA PHE A 197 17.33 -4.01 5.02
C PHE A 197 17.09 -2.50 5.17
N ASP A 198 16.89 -2.02 6.40
CA ASP A 198 16.59 -0.60 6.66
C ASP A 198 17.71 0.33 6.19
N ARG A 199 18.96 -0.02 6.48
CA ARG A 199 20.11 0.81 6.10
C ARG A 199 20.34 0.84 4.60
N VAL A 200 20.18 -0.29 3.92
CA VAL A 200 20.31 -0.32 2.46
C VAL A 200 19.13 0.41 1.82
N PHE A 201 17.91 0.25 2.35
CA PHE A 201 16.72 0.97 1.88
C PHE A 201 16.89 2.49 1.95
N GLU A 202 17.42 3.00 3.06
CA GLU A 202 17.77 4.43 3.24
C GLU A 202 18.82 4.87 2.21
N ARG A 203 19.90 4.09 2.06
CA ARG A 203 21.02 4.40 1.15
C ARG A 203 20.64 4.35 -0.33
N LEU A 204 19.64 3.54 -0.68
CA LEU A 204 19.10 3.42 -2.03
C LEU A 204 18.15 4.56 -2.41
N ALA A 205 18.00 5.62 -1.61
CA ALA A 205 17.19 6.81 -1.93
C ALA A 205 17.77 7.65 -3.09
N LEU A 206 17.94 7.00 -4.26
CA LEU A 206 18.48 7.57 -5.48
C LEU A 206 17.41 8.39 -6.22
N PRO A 207 17.80 9.42 -7.00
CA PRO A 207 16.85 10.17 -7.82
C PRO A 207 16.04 9.24 -8.74
N GLY A 208 14.71 9.32 -8.69
CA GLY A 208 13.83 8.47 -9.50
C GLY A 208 13.68 7.03 -9.02
N PHE A 209 14.36 6.61 -7.93
CA PHE A 209 14.22 5.27 -7.35
C PHE A 209 13.30 5.32 -6.11
N GLY A 210 11.99 5.29 -6.38
CA GLY A 210 10.95 5.45 -5.36
C GLY A 210 10.91 4.34 -4.31
N ARG A 211 10.05 4.52 -3.29
CA ARG A 211 9.86 3.57 -2.17
C ARG A 211 9.59 2.15 -2.67
N GLY A 212 8.59 1.96 -3.54
CA GLY A 212 8.22 0.65 -4.05
C GLY A 212 9.36 -0.08 -4.78
N ALA A 213 10.11 0.63 -5.63
CA ALA A 213 11.23 0.02 -6.36
C ALA A 213 12.38 -0.41 -5.41
N ARG A 214 12.70 0.41 -4.41
CA ARG A 214 13.69 0.06 -3.37
C ARG A 214 13.25 -1.14 -2.55
N TYR A 215 11.98 -1.17 -2.16
CA TYR A 215 11.41 -2.26 -1.38
C TYR A 215 11.41 -3.56 -2.18
N GLU A 216 10.92 -3.54 -3.43
CA GLU A 216 10.89 -4.69 -4.33
C GLU A 216 12.29 -5.27 -4.56
N LEU A 217 13.29 -4.41 -4.78
CA LEU A 217 14.68 -4.85 -4.96
C LEU A 217 15.18 -5.67 -3.76
N LEU A 218 15.03 -5.13 -2.55
CA LEU A 218 15.55 -5.78 -1.35
C LEU A 218 14.80 -7.06 -1.01
N VAL A 219 13.49 -7.05 -1.15
CA VAL A 219 12.66 -8.23 -0.92
C VAL A 219 12.96 -9.33 -1.95
N THR A 220 13.12 -8.97 -3.22
CA THR A 220 13.51 -9.90 -4.29
C THR A 220 14.87 -10.55 -3.98
N LEU A 221 15.85 -9.74 -3.61
CA LEU A 221 17.19 -10.22 -3.28
C LEU A 221 17.24 -11.11 -2.05
N GLY A 222 16.44 -10.80 -1.02
CA GLY A 222 16.28 -11.65 0.16
C GLY A 222 15.61 -12.98 -0.17
N ALA A 223 14.49 -12.96 -0.90
CA ALA A 223 13.76 -14.15 -1.30
C ALA A 223 14.56 -15.08 -2.24
N ALA A 224 15.40 -14.50 -3.10
CA ALA A 224 16.34 -15.23 -3.96
C ALA A 224 17.58 -15.76 -3.21
N GLY A 225 17.71 -15.51 -1.91
CA GLY A 225 18.84 -15.93 -1.09
C GLY A 225 20.17 -15.26 -1.47
N ARG A 226 20.14 -14.08 -2.09
CA ARG A 226 21.35 -13.36 -2.54
C ARG A 226 21.99 -12.53 -1.44
N TYR A 227 21.18 -12.00 -0.54
CA TYR A 227 21.63 -11.26 0.64
C TYR A 227 20.74 -11.62 1.82
N GLU A 228 21.28 -11.70 3.04
CA GLU A 228 20.42 -11.84 4.23
C GLU A 228 19.83 -10.47 4.57
N VAL A 229 18.72 -10.14 3.92
CA VAL A 229 17.97 -8.91 4.16
C VAL A 229 16.52 -9.29 4.40
N GLU A 230 15.93 -8.71 5.44
CA GLU A 230 14.55 -9.01 5.82
C GLU A 230 13.82 -7.71 6.14
N ALA A 231 12.65 -7.52 5.53
CA ALA A 231 11.86 -6.34 5.83
C ALA A 231 11.24 -6.47 7.23
N GLN A 232 11.38 -5.45 8.07
CA GLN A 232 10.68 -5.35 9.36
C GLN A 232 9.55 -4.31 9.38
N SER A 233 9.47 -3.48 8.34
CA SER A 233 8.47 -2.43 8.19
C SER A 233 8.22 -2.17 6.70
N PRO A 234 6.99 -1.79 6.29
CA PRO A 234 6.68 -1.44 4.89
C PRO A 234 7.34 -0.15 4.38
N GLN A 235 8.03 0.59 5.25
CA GLN A 235 8.74 1.84 4.92
C GLN A 235 7.84 2.90 4.27
N PHE A 236 6.63 3.12 4.83
CA PHE A 236 5.63 4.01 4.25
C PHE A 236 6.14 5.46 4.05
N VAL A 237 5.82 6.06 2.90
CA VAL A 237 6.18 7.45 2.54
C VAL A 237 4.99 8.23 2.00
N GLU A 238 5.10 9.54 1.90
CA GLU A 238 4.05 10.36 1.28
C GLU A 238 3.90 10.07 -0.22
N ASP A 239 2.67 10.24 -0.73
CA ASP A 239 2.32 10.12 -2.16
C ASP A 239 2.68 8.79 -2.86
N ASP A 240 2.85 7.71 -2.09
CA ASP A 240 3.05 6.35 -2.57
C ASP A 240 1.74 5.54 -2.57
N THR A 241 1.49 4.72 -3.60
CA THR A 241 0.22 3.99 -3.78
C THR A 241 -0.04 2.98 -2.67
N THR A 242 0.98 2.22 -2.26
CA THR A 242 0.92 1.28 -1.13
C THR A 242 0.61 2.04 0.16
N THR A 243 1.25 3.19 0.39
CA THR A 243 0.99 4.02 1.57
C THR A 243 -0.43 4.57 1.58
N LEU A 244 -0.96 5.01 0.43
CA LEU A 244 -2.36 5.45 0.33
C LEU A 244 -3.33 4.31 0.60
N ALA A 245 -3.05 3.10 0.12
CA ALA A 245 -3.84 1.90 0.41
C ALA A 245 -3.85 1.59 1.92
N ALA A 246 -2.68 1.61 2.56
CA ALA A 246 -2.51 1.41 3.99
C ALA A 246 -3.30 2.47 4.79
N LYS A 247 -3.17 3.76 4.46
CA LYS A 247 -3.90 4.85 5.14
C LYS A 247 -5.42 4.62 5.11
N ARG A 248 -5.94 4.10 3.99
CA ARG A 248 -7.37 3.78 3.84
C ARG A 248 -7.77 2.58 4.68
N LEU A 249 -7.00 1.50 4.68
CA LEU A 249 -7.31 0.27 5.43
C LEU A 249 -7.22 0.48 6.94
N PHE A 250 -6.12 1.10 7.38
CA PHE A 250 -5.83 1.27 8.79
C PHE A 250 -6.44 2.55 9.37
N VAL A 251 -6.97 3.47 8.54
CA VAL A 251 -7.59 4.74 8.99
C VAL A 251 -6.64 5.53 9.90
N SER A 252 -5.41 5.72 9.43
CA SER A 252 -4.39 6.52 10.10
C SER A 252 -3.60 7.31 9.06
N GLY A 253 -3.32 8.59 9.34
CA GLY A 253 -2.36 9.39 8.59
C GLY A 253 -0.98 9.43 9.25
N ASP A 254 -0.89 9.04 10.53
CA ASP A 254 0.36 9.01 11.28
C ASP A 254 1.18 7.76 10.91
N ARG A 255 2.43 7.98 10.50
CA ARG A 255 3.32 6.92 9.98
C ARG A 255 3.61 5.86 11.04
N MET A 256 3.90 6.26 12.27
CA MET A 256 4.23 5.32 13.35
C MET A 256 3.04 4.43 13.70
N LEU A 257 1.84 4.99 13.78
CA LEU A 257 0.61 4.22 13.97
C LEU A 257 0.29 3.33 12.77
N LEU A 258 0.60 3.78 11.55
CA LEU A 258 0.38 3.01 10.33
C LEU A 258 1.29 1.76 10.30
N GLU A 259 2.58 1.93 10.56
CA GLU A 259 3.56 0.84 10.63
C GLU A 259 3.27 -0.13 11.79
N ARG A 260 2.82 0.39 12.94
CA ARG A 260 2.39 -0.47 14.05
C ARG A 260 1.17 -1.31 13.67
N ARG A 261 0.11 -0.71 13.12
CA ARG A 261 -1.11 -1.44 12.73
C ARG A 261 -0.85 -2.45 11.62
N ALA A 262 0.04 -2.11 10.69
CA ALA A 262 0.51 -3.02 9.66
C ALA A 262 1.15 -4.27 10.28
N ARG A 263 2.07 -4.11 11.25
CA ARG A 263 2.67 -5.24 11.97
C ARG A 263 1.64 -6.03 12.76
N ASP A 264 0.83 -5.37 13.58
CA ASP A 264 -0.22 -6.02 14.37
C ASP A 264 -1.17 -6.86 13.49
N PHE A 265 -1.47 -6.40 12.27
CA PHE A 265 -2.29 -7.14 11.30
C PHE A 265 -1.54 -8.32 10.68
N MET A 266 -0.29 -8.13 10.24
CA MET A 266 0.51 -9.19 9.62
C MET A 266 0.87 -10.31 10.61
N ASP A 267 1.17 -9.95 11.86
CA ASP A 267 1.39 -10.89 12.95
C ASP A 267 0.13 -11.73 13.21
N ALA A 268 -1.05 -11.09 13.26
CA ALA A 268 -2.33 -11.79 13.41
C ALA A 268 -2.68 -12.67 12.20
N ALA A 269 -2.21 -12.31 11.00
CA ALA A 269 -2.39 -13.09 9.79
C ALA A 269 -1.33 -14.19 9.61
N GLU A 270 -0.33 -14.25 10.50
CA GLU A 270 0.81 -15.17 10.43
C GLU A 270 1.59 -15.06 9.11
N LEU A 271 1.72 -13.84 8.59
CA LEU A 271 2.38 -13.55 7.32
C LEU A 271 3.62 -12.67 7.50
N PRO A 272 4.65 -12.82 6.64
CA PRO A 272 5.79 -11.91 6.64
C PRO A 272 5.36 -10.50 6.26
N ILE A 273 5.85 -9.48 6.96
CA ILE A 273 5.53 -8.07 6.70
C ILE A 273 5.89 -7.62 5.27
N ALA A 274 6.85 -8.28 4.63
CA ALA A 274 7.20 -8.08 3.23
C ALA A 274 6.02 -8.32 2.26
N ALA A 275 5.14 -9.27 2.57
CA ALA A 275 3.98 -9.60 1.72
C ALA A 275 2.95 -8.46 1.69
N LEU A 276 2.91 -7.62 2.73
CA LEU A 276 1.97 -6.51 2.82
C LEU A 276 2.19 -5.49 1.70
N ASP A 277 3.43 -5.26 1.28
CA ASP A 277 3.73 -4.23 0.27
C ASP A 277 3.08 -4.54 -1.07
N HIS A 278 3.36 -5.73 -1.59
CA HIS A 278 2.79 -6.23 -2.83
C HIS A 278 1.28 -6.47 -2.68
N GLY A 279 0.84 -7.06 -1.57
CA GLY A 279 -0.58 -7.31 -1.32
C GLY A 279 -1.43 -6.04 -1.33
N LEU A 280 -0.94 -4.95 -0.72
CA LEU A 280 -1.62 -3.65 -0.74
C LEU A 280 -1.62 -3.01 -2.13
N LYS A 281 -0.52 -3.14 -2.88
CA LYS A 281 -0.42 -2.65 -4.26
C LYS A 281 -1.45 -3.34 -5.17
N VAL A 282 -1.51 -4.68 -5.11
CA VAL A 282 -2.47 -5.48 -5.87
C VAL A 282 -3.90 -5.14 -5.45
N TRP A 283 -4.18 -5.17 -4.15
CA TRP A 283 -5.51 -4.88 -3.61
C TRP A 283 -6.03 -3.51 -4.06
N ALA A 284 -5.18 -2.47 -4.00
CA ALA A 284 -5.56 -1.10 -4.31
C ALA A 284 -5.66 -0.78 -5.81
N THR A 285 -5.12 -1.63 -6.70
CA THR A 285 -5.12 -1.41 -8.15
C THR A 285 -6.38 -2.01 -8.78
N PRO A 286 -7.31 -1.20 -9.29
CA PRO A 286 -8.51 -1.73 -9.93
C PRO A 286 -8.15 -2.48 -11.22
N GLY A 287 -8.66 -3.70 -11.36
CA GLY A 287 -8.42 -4.55 -12.54
C GLY A 287 -7.20 -5.47 -12.43
N GLU A 288 -6.38 -5.32 -11.39
CA GLU A 288 -5.33 -6.31 -11.12
C GLU A 288 -5.97 -7.61 -10.63
N HIS A 289 -5.69 -8.71 -11.35
CA HIS A 289 -6.33 -9.99 -11.10
C HIS A 289 -5.92 -10.53 -9.72
N VAL A 290 -6.91 -10.96 -8.95
CA VAL A 290 -6.72 -11.76 -7.74
C VAL A 290 -7.64 -12.95 -7.92
N ASP A 291 -7.08 -14.14 -7.84
CA ASP A 291 -7.87 -15.36 -7.86
C ASP A 291 -8.65 -15.44 -6.54
N LEU A 292 -9.97 -15.27 -6.63
CA LEU A 292 -10.89 -15.38 -5.49
C LEU A 292 -11.43 -16.81 -5.33
N THR A 293 -11.03 -17.74 -6.22
CA THR A 293 -11.41 -19.15 -6.14
C THR A 293 -10.41 -19.98 -5.35
N ALA A 294 -9.18 -19.48 -5.20
CA ALA A 294 -8.19 -20.05 -4.30
C ALA A 294 -8.54 -19.74 -2.85
N ASP A 295 -8.42 -20.75 -1.98
CA ASP A 295 -8.61 -20.55 -0.55
C ASP A 295 -7.50 -19.63 0.00
N PRO A 296 -7.86 -18.55 0.72
CA PRO A 296 -6.86 -17.68 1.33
C PRO A 296 -6.08 -18.46 2.40
N ALA A 297 -4.84 -18.03 2.66
CA ALA A 297 -4.05 -18.61 3.74
C ALA A 297 -4.85 -18.58 5.08
N PRO A 298 -4.85 -19.69 5.87
CA PRO A 298 -5.72 -19.80 7.05
C PRO A 298 -5.57 -18.66 8.06
N GLY A 299 -4.33 -18.20 8.31
CA GLY A 299 -4.04 -17.06 9.18
C GLY A 299 -4.68 -15.77 8.66
N VAL A 300 -4.65 -15.54 7.35
CA VAL A 300 -5.27 -14.37 6.70
C VAL A 300 -6.80 -14.43 6.81
N ALA A 301 -7.40 -15.59 6.54
CA ALA A 301 -8.84 -15.79 6.68
C ALA A 301 -9.29 -15.52 8.13
N ALA A 302 -8.55 -16.04 9.10
CA ALA A 302 -8.80 -15.82 10.53
C ALA A 302 -8.66 -14.34 10.93
N ALA A 303 -7.55 -13.69 10.54
CA ALA A 303 -7.30 -12.27 10.82
C ALA A 303 -8.36 -11.35 10.19
N LEU A 304 -8.91 -11.74 9.04
CA LEU A 304 -10.01 -11.03 8.38
C LEU A 304 -11.39 -11.46 8.89
N SER A 305 -11.52 -12.54 9.66
CA SER A 305 -12.83 -13.09 10.05
C SER A 305 -13.69 -13.47 8.85
N LEU A 306 -13.06 -13.98 7.79
CA LEU A 306 -13.74 -14.59 6.65
C LEU A 306 -14.21 -16.01 7.04
N ARG A 307 -15.32 -16.45 6.46
CA ARG A 307 -15.94 -17.75 6.75
C ARG A 307 -15.62 -18.76 5.67
#